data_AF-A0A2V6SG68-F1
#
_entry.id   AF-A0A2V6SG68-F1
#
_cell.length_a   1.000
_cell.length_b   1.000
_cell.length_c   1.000
_cell.angle_alpha   90.00
_cell.angle_beta   90.00
_cell.angle_gamma   90.00
#
_symmetry.space_group_name_H-M   'P 1'
#
loop_
_entity.id
_entity.type
_entity.pdbx_description
1 polymer ?
#
loop_
_entity_poly.entity_id
_entity_poly.type
_entity_poly.pdbx_seq_one_letter_code
_entity_poly.pdbx_strand_id
1 'polypeptide(L)'
;TADGRGIVFFRGNRVFRYDVGTGRESLLLDVEKALPGIEEFGDVELSPDGSRFAFPLRGRFSGLFGLSGGFSGAAVYNPAGPSLALLTREQACQTTWAPDGQSLLWVETGGNGGTRIMTGRPDGSGRSVFMDLPGERSHEYFPKLSNDGHWLVWGAAAEGHEHDRADYDIFVWQVGTPASDAVRLTHHPGNDNWPDLWVRPGR
;
A
#
# COMPACT_ATOMS: atom_id res chain seq x y z
N THR A 1 0.44 4.19 -12.88
CA THR A 1 1.30 5.31 -12.43
C THR A 1 0.43 6.53 -12.24
N ALA A 2 0.81 7.44 -11.35
CA ALA A 2 -0.03 8.60 -10.99
C ALA A 2 -0.42 9.49 -12.19
N ASP A 3 0.38 9.48 -13.27
CA ASP A 3 0.10 10.19 -14.52
C ASP A 3 -0.97 9.52 -15.42
N GLY A 4 -1.49 8.35 -15.04
CA GLY A 4 -2.46 7.58 -15.82
C GLY A 4 -1.93 6.99 -17.14
N ARG A 5 -0.62 7.04 -17.38
CA ARG A 5 -0.01 6.63 -18.66
C ARG A 5 0.71 5.29 -18.62
N GLY A 6 0.81 4.67 -17.45
CA GLY A 6 1.54 3.42 -17.31
C GLY A 6 1.04 2.52 -16.19
N ILE A 7 1.42 1.26 -16.28
CA ILE A 7 1.18 0.23 -15.28
C ILE A 7 2.54 -0.14 -14.67
N VAL A 8 2.61 -0.23 -13.34
CA VAL A 8 3.79 -0.74 -12.63
C VAL A 8 3.49 -2.17 -12.20
N PHE A 9 4.42 -3.08 -12.45
CA PHE A 9 4.29 -4.49 -12.09
C PHE A 9 5.66 -5.10 -11.88
N PHE A 10 5.73 -6.29 -11.30
CA PHE A 10 6.99 -7.02 -11.13
C PHE A 10 6.94 -8.39 -11.81
N ARG A 11 8.11 -8.88 -12.24
CA ARG A 11 8.32 -10.27 -12.70
C ARG A 11 9.57 -10.81 -12.03
N GLY A 12 9.40 -11.81 -11.15
CA GLY A 12 10.45 -12.20 -10.22
C GLY A 12 10.90 -10.99 -9.40
N ASN A 13 12.21 -10.76 -9.31
CA ASN A 13 12.79 -9.66 -8.54
C ASN A 13 13.02 -8.37 -9.34
N ARG A 14 12.25 -8.16 -10.41
CA ARG A 14 12.40 -6.98 -11.28
C ARG A 14 11.08 -6.24 -11.41
N VAL A 15 11.14 -4.93 -11.21
CA VAL A 15 10.00 -4.01 -11.33
C VAL A 15 10.05 -3.34 -12.70
N PHE A 16 8.92 -3.31 -13.39
CA PHE A 16 8.77 -2.77 -14.73
C PHE A 16 7.68 -1.70 -14.75
N ARG A 17 7.80 -0.78 -15.72
CA ARG A 17 6.70 0.08 -16.18
C ARG A 17 6.31 -0.36 -17.59
N TYR A 18 5.03 -0.60 -17.79
CA TYR A 18 4.42 -0.70 -19.11
C TYR A 18 3.81 0.66 -19.47
N ASP A 19 4.23 1.26 -20.58
CA ASP A 19 3.61 2.46 -21.12
C ASP A 19 2.37 2.08 -21.95
N VAL A 20 1.21 2.59 -21.54
CA VAL A 20 -0.08 2.25 -22.17
C VAL A 20 -0.21 2.86 -23.56
N GLY A 21 0.39 4.03 -23.80
CA GLY A 21 0.31 4.71 -25.09
C GLY A 21 1.19 4.09 -26.17
N THR A 22 2.39 3.65 -25.80
CA THR A 22 3.35 3.09 -26.76
C THR A 22 3.43 1.57 -26.74
N GLY A 23 2.84 0.91 -25.73
CA GLY A 23 2.97 -0.53 -25.49
C GLY A 23 4.38 -0.97 -25.11
N ARG A 24 5.23 -0.05 -24.62
CA ARG A 24 6.65 -0.33 -24.31
C ARG A 24 6.82 -0.68 -22.85
N GLU A 25 7.57 -1.75 -22.59
CA GLU A 25 8.06 -2.08 -21.25
C GLU A 25 9.46 -1.48 -20.99
N SER A 26 9.65 -0.95 -19.79
CA SER A 26 10.96 -0.49 -19.29
C SER A 26 11.21 -1.02 -17.88
N LEU A 27 12.43 -1.52 -17.63
CA LEU A 27 12.88 -1.89 -16.29
C LEU A 27 13.02 -0.62 -15.44
N LEU A 28 12.37 -0.62 -14.27
CA LEU A 28 12.47 0.45 -13.27
C LEU A 28 13.48 0.10 -12.16
N LEU A 29 13.45 -1.14 -11.69
CA LEU A 29 14.28 -1.60 -10.58
C LEU A 29 14.64 -3.08 -10.73
N ASP A 30 15.92 -3.40 -10.57
CA ASP A 30 16.43 -4.77 -10.41
C ASP A 30 16.69 -5.00 -8.92
N VAL A 31 15.69 -5.54 -8.19
CA VAL A 31 15.70 -5.63 -6.72
C VAL A 31 16.87 -6.46 -6.22
N GLU A 32 17.18 -7.56 -6.90
CA GLU A 32 18.31 -8.43 -6.53
C GLU A 32 19.65 -7.67 -6.55
N LYS A 33 19.84 -6.76 -7.51
CA LYS A 33 21.07 -5.95 -7.62
C LYS A 33 21.06 -4.75 -6.69
N ALA A 34 19.92 -4.08 -6.58
CA ALA A 34 19.78 -2.85 -5.81
C ALA A 34 19.71 -3.11 -4.30
N LEU A 35 19.13 -4.24 -3.93
CA LEU A 35 18.79 -4.65 -2.57
C LEU A 35 19.18 -6.13 -2.36
N PRO A 36 20.48 -6.47 -2.41
CA PRO A 36 20.91 -7.87 -2.34
C PRO A 36 20.48 -8.53 -1.02
N GLY A 37 19.95 -9.75 -1.10
CA GLY A 37 19.47 -10.47 0.09
C GLY A 37 18.05 -10.09 0.54
N ILE A 38 17.35 -9.21 -0.19
CA ILE A 38 15.88 -9.21 -0.18
C ILE A 38 15.42 -10.36 -1.07
N GLU A 39 14.99 -11.45 -0.43
CA GLU A 39 14.56 -12.68 -1.12
C GLU A 39 13.07 -12.63 -1.52
N GLU A 40 12.25 -11.92 -0.74
CA GLU A 40 10.82 -11.79 -0.95
C GLU A 40 10.36 -10.36 -0.62
N PHE A 41 9.57 -9.79 -1.53
CA PHE A 41 8.85 -8.53 -1.37
C PHE A 41 7.45 -8.68 -1.98
N GLY A 42 6.48 -7.95 -1.45
CA GLY A 42 5.13 -7.96 -2.02
C GLY A 42 4.90 -6.83 -3.03
N ASP A 43 3.65 -6.44 -3.22
CA ASP A 43 3.27 -5.44 -4.21
C ASP A 43 4.08 -4.14 -4.09
N VAL A 44 4.66 -3.72 -5.21
CA VAL A 44 5.49 -2.52 -5.30
C VAL A 44 4.65 -1.35 -5.78
N GLU A 45 4.69 -0.26 -5.03
CA GLU A 45 4.09 1.01 -5.39
C GLU A 45 5.16 2.06 -5.70
N LEU A 46 5.01 2.70 -6.85
CA LEU A 46 5.88 3.80 -7.27
C LEU A 46 5.33 5.12 -6.74
N SER A 47 6.18 5.96 -6.15
CA SER A 47 5.78 7.29 -5.69
C SER A 47 5.22 8.15 -6.83
N PRO A 48 4.37 9.16 -6.54
CA PRO A 48 3.75 9.97 -7.58
C PRO A 48 4.73 10.65 -8.55
N ASP A 49 5.90 11.03 -8.04
CA ASP A 49 7.01 11.62 -8.80
C ASP A 49 7.90 10.59 -9.51
N GLY A 50 7.64 9.29 -9.34
CA GLY A 50 8.41 8.21 -9.95
C GLY A 50 9.77 7.94 -9.31
N SER A 51 10.10 8.59 -8.19
CA SER A 51 11.45 8.57 -7.63
C SER A 51 11.70 7.48 -6.57
N ARG A 52 10.66 6.94 -5.93
CA ARG A 52 10.77 6.02 -4.80
C ARG A 52 9.84 4.82 -4.95
N PHE A 53 10.24 3.69 -4.38
CA PHE A 53 9.46 2.46 -4.36
C PHE A 53 9.05 2.14 -2.93
N ALA A 54 7.78 1.83 -2.71
CA ALA A 54 7.27 1.31 -1.45
C ALA A 54 6.82 -0.13 -1.63
N PHE A 55 7.13 -1.00 -0.67
CA PHE A 55 6.72 -2.38 -0.72
C PHE A 55 6.74 -3.03 0.67
N PRO A 56 5.87 -4.01 0.93
CA PRO A 56 6.01 -4.89 2.06
C PRO A 56 7.20 -5.84 1.86
N LEU A 57 7.87 -6.17 2.95
CA LEU A 57 9.04 -7.05 3.01
C LEU A 57 8.77 -8.20 3.97
N ARG A 58 9.04 -9.43 3.54
CA ARG A 58 8.93 -10.63 4.37
C ARG A 58 10.11 -11.56 4.06
N GLY A 59 10.53 -12.33 5.04
CA GLY A 59 11.54 -13.37 4.82
C GLY A 59 12.68 -13.31 5.82
N ARG A 60 13.81 -13.92 5.44
CA ARG A 60 14.99 -14.05 6.30
C ARG A 60 16.13 -13.21 5.73
N PHE A 61 16.64 -12.28 6.53
CA PHE A 61 17.65 -11.31 6.09
C PHE A 61 19.01 -11.60 6.73
N SER A 62 20.08 -11.30 5.99
CA SER A 62 21.46 -11.63 6.33
C SER A 62 22.29 -10.46 6.89
N GLY A 63 21.63 -9.37 7.31
CA GLY A 63 22.27 -8.19 7.93
C GLY A 63 22.26 -6.93 7.07
N LEU A 64 21.83 -7.01 5.79
CA LEU A 64 21.76 -5.82 4.93
C LEU A 64 20.73 -4.82 5.46
N PHE A 65 21.04 -3.52 5.37
CA PHE A 65 20.22 -2.43 5.92
C PHE A 65 19.91 -2.57 7.42
N GLY A 66 20.72 -3.33 8.15
CA GLY A 66 20.51 -3.61 9.57
C GLY A 66 19.36 -4.60 9.84
N LEU A 67 18.88 -5.33 8.82
CA LEU A 67 17.88 -6.37 8.94
C LEU A 67 18.56 -7.74 9.07
N SER A 68 18.32 -8.45 10.17
CA SER A 68 18.86 -9.78 10.41
C SER A 68 17.80 -10.73 10.97
N GLY A 69 17.87 -11.99 10.57
CA GLY A 69 16.90 -13.00 11.00
C GLY A 69 15.56 -12.86 10.26
N GLY A 70 14.50 -13.39 10.86
CA GLY A 70 13.15 -13.26 10.31
C GLY A 70 12.66 -11.82 10.41
N PHE A 71 12.15 -11.27 9.32
CA PHE A 71 11.60 -9.92 9.28
C PHE A 71 10.27 -9.91 8.52
N SER A 72 9.36 -9.07 9.01
CA SER A 72 8.11 -8.69 8.36
C SER A 72 7.94 -7.20 8.55
N GLY A 73 7.59 -6.47 7.50
CA GLY A 73 7.51 -5.02 7.57
C GLY A 73 7.12 -4.39 6.25
N ALA A 74 7.21 -3.07 6.20
CA ALA A 74 7.10 -2.28 4.99
C ALA A 74 8.25 -1.28 4.92
N ALA A 75 8.71 -0.99 3.71
CA ALA A 75 9.84 -0.13 3.49
C ALA A 75 9.67 0.78 2.27
N VAL A 76 10.43 1.86 2.25
CA VAL A 76 10.62 2.73 1.10
C VAL A 76 12.08 2.67 0.66
N TYR A 77 12.28 2.42 -0.63
CA TYR A 77 13.58 2.43 -1.27
C TYR A 77 13.72 3.62 -2.22
N ASN A 78 14.84 4.32 -2.12
CA ASN A 78 15.25 5.36 -3.05
C ASN A 78 16.43 4.87 -3.92
N PRO A 79 16.31 4.75 -5.25
CA PRO A 79 17.41 4.37 -6.12
C PRO A 79 18.50 5.44 -6.25
N ALA A 80 18.19 6.72 -5.99
CA ALA A 80 19.15 7.83 -6.13
C ALA A 80 20.16 7.91 -4.97
N GLY A 81 19.83 7.34 -3.82
CA GLY A 81 20.74 7.17 -2.69
C GLY A 81 20.34 5.88 -1.99
N PRO A 82 21.23 4.88 -1.85
CA PRO A 82 20.91 3.48 -1.54
C PRO A 82 20.44 3.27 -0.09
N SER A 83 19.43 4.03 0.34
CA SER A 83 18.80 3.94 1.65
C SER A 83 17.48 3.19 1.54
N LEU A 84 17.28 2.30 2.50
CA LEU A 84 16.02 1.63 2.76
C LEU A 84 15.47 2.22 4.06
N ALA A 85 14.37 2.96 3.98
CA ALA A 85 13.67 3.47 5.15
C ALA A 85 12.60 2.47 5.57
N LEU A 86 12.64 1.99 6.82
CA LEU A 86 11.60 1.10 7.34
C LEU A 86 10.41 1.94 7.81
N LEU A 87 9.23 1.62 7.30
CA LEU A 87 7.96 2.20 7.77
C LEU A 87 7.47 1.51 9.04
N THR A 88 7.67 0.19 9.12
CA THR A 88 7.32 -0.64 10.28
C THR A 88 8.13 -1.93 10.30
N ARG A 89 8.26 -2.52 11.50
CA ARG A 89 8.80 -3.88 11.73
C ARG A 89 7.70 -4.87 12.15
N GLU A 90 6.45 -4.42 12.12
CA GLU A 90 5.28 -5.26 12.35
C GLU A 90 4.87 -5.94 11.04
N GLN A 91 4.03 -6.96 11.14
CA GLN A 91 3.51 -7.62 9.95
C GLN A 91 2.66 -6.65 9.12
N ALA A 92 3.21 -6.25 7.99
CA ALA A 92 2.58 -5.31 7.07
C ALA A 92 2.27 -5.94 5.70
N CYS A 93 1.33 -5.31 5.02
CA CYS A 93 0.84 -5.62 3.67
C CYS A 93 0.54 -4.30 2.94
N GLN A 94 0.45 -4.37 1.61
CA GLN A 94 -0.18 -3.36 0.76
C GLN A 94 0.13 -1.91 1.15
N THR A 95 1.32 -1.45 0.78
CA THR A 95 1.64 -0.03 0.82
C THR A 95 0.85 0.73 -0.26
N THR A 96 0.53 1.99 -0.05
CA THR A 96 0.11 2.92 -1.10
C THR A 96 0.58 4.34 -0.79
N TRP A 97 0.90 5.13 -1.82
CA TRP A 97 1.32 6.52 -1.64
C TRP A 97 0.12 7.45 -1.54
N ALA A 98 0.23 8.46 -0.67
CA ALA A 98 -0.64 9.61 -0.77
C ALA A 98 -0.35 10.39 -2.07
N PRO A 99 -1.34 11.08 -2.66
CA PRO A 99 -1.16 11.82 -3.91
C PRO A 99 -0.07 12.89 -3.85
N ASP A 100 0.17 13.46 -2.67
CA ASP A 100 1.19 14.48 -2.44
C ASP A 100 2.64 13.92 -2.36
N GLY A 101 2.78 12.59 -2.30
CA GLY A 101 4.07 11.91 -2.14
C GLY A 101 4.77 12.19 -0.80
N GLN A 102 4.10 12.81 0.18
CA GLN A 102 4.65 13.16 1.49
C GLN A 102 4.34 12.13 2.57
N SER A 103 3.36 11.26 2.32
CA SER A 103 3.01 10.16 3.22
C SER A 103 2.65 8.89 2.44
N LEU A 104 2.64 7.78 3.16
CA LEU A 104 2.15 6.50 2.69
C LEU A 104 1.08 5.97 3.64
N LEU A 105 0.24 5.10 3.13
CA LEU A 105 -0.59 4.20 3.91
C LEU A 105 -0.08 2.77 3.76
N TRP A 106 -0.28 1.93 4.78
CA TRP A 106 -0.07 0.49 4.69
C TRP A 106 -1.03 -0.25 5.62
N VAL A 107 -1.29 -1.51 5.32
CA VAL A 107 -2.09 -2.39 6.19
C VAL A 107 -1.14 -3.07 7.17
N GLU A 108 -1.49 -3.04 8.46
CA GLU A 108 -0.75 -3.71 9.54
C GLU A 108 -1.71 -4.59 10.35
N THR A 109 -1.21 -5.68 10.94
CA THR A 109 -2.02 -6.51 11.83
C THR A 109 -2.27 -5.84 13.20
N GLY A 110 -3.37 -6.22 13.86
CA GLY A 110 -3.65 -5.86 15.25
C GLY A 110 -4.69 -4.74 15.50
N GLY A 111 -5.47 -4.32 14.51
CA GLY A 111 -6.66 -3.47 14.72
C GLY A 111 -7.91 -4.27 15.11
N ASN A 112 -9.06 -3.60 15.18
CA ASN A 112 -10.30 -4.14 15.77
C ASN A 112 -10.81 -5.40 15.06
N GLY A 113 -10.72 -5.48 13.73
CA GLY A 113 -11.01 -6.69 12.93
C GLY A 113 -9.77 -7.45 12.49
N GLY A 114 -8.65 -7.31 13.20
CA GLY A 114 -7.40 -8.03 12.95
C GLY A 114 -6.41 -7.31 12.05
N THR A 115 -6.85 -6.29 11.30
CA THR A 115 -5.98 -5.34 10.58
C THR A 115 -6.35 -3.91 10.93
N ARG A 116 -5.50 -2.97 10.51
CA ARG A 116 -5.71 -1.53 10.57
C ARG A 116 -4.90 -0.86 9.47
N ILE A 117 -5.30 0.35 9.10
CA ILE A 117 -4.57 1.18 8.15
C ILE A 117 -3.67 2.13 8.94
N MET A 118 -2.38 2.07 8.64
CA MET A 118 -1.35 2.91 9.22
C MET A 118 -0.93 4.01 8.25
N THR A 119 -0.37 5.10 8.76
CA THR A 119 0.27 6.15 7.96
C THR A 119 1.63 6.54 8.52
N GLY A 120 2.48 7.13 7.68
CA GLY A 120 3.80 7.62 8.04
C GLY A 120 4.49 8.30 6.87
N ARG A 121 5.63 8.94 7.17
CA ARG A 121 6.47 9.60 6.16
C ARG A 121 7.38 8.59 5.45
N PRO A 122 7.81 8.89 4.21
CA PRO A 122 8.69 8.03 3.42
C PRO A 122 10.07 7.78 4.05
N ASP A 123 10.48 8.60 5.02
CA ASP A 123 11.72 8.43 5.78
C ASP A 123 11.57 7.47 6.97
N GLY A 124 10.38 6.89 7.17
CA GLY A 124 10.05 6.00 8.29
C GLY A 124 9.58 6.74 9.55
N SER A 125 9.55 8.07 9.55
CA SER A 125 9.11 8.86 10.70
C SER A 125 7.60 9.06 10.73
N GLY A 126 7.07 9.48 11.89
CA GLY A 126 5.68 9.92 12.02
C GLY A 126 4.64 8.80 11.86
N ARG A 127 5.01 7.54 12.15
CA ARG A 127 4.08 6.41 12.14
C ARG A 127 2.92 6.63 13.13
N SER A 128 1.69 6.51 12.64
CA SER A 128 0.47 6.49 13.47
C SER A 128 -0.63 5.65 12.83
N VAL A 129 -1.67 5.31 13.60
CA VAL A 129 -2.90 4.73 13.04
C VAL A 129 -3.58 5.80 12.19
N PHE A 130 -3.91 5.47 10.95
CA PHE A 130 -4.68 6.34 10.05
C PHE A 130 -6.18 6.04 10.17
N MET A 131 -6.51 4.75 10.20
CA MET A 131 -7.88 4.24 10.35
C MET A 131 -7.86 2.86 11.01
N ASP A 132 -8.82 2.66 11.91
CA ASP A 132 -9.14 1.38 12.56
C ASP A 132 -10.66 1.42 12.82
N LEU A 133 -11.44 0.70 12.01
CA LEU A 133 -12.89 0.83 12.01
C LEU A 133 -13.48 0.19 13.28
N PRO A 134 -14.55 0.73 13.89
CA PRO A 134 -15.29 -0.01 14.91
C PRO A 134 -16.30 -0.96 14.26
N GLY A 135 -16.63 -2.06 14.95
CA GLY A 135 -17.76 -2.93 14.60
C GLY A 135 -17.37 -4.17 13.79
N GLU A 136 -18.38 -4.85 13.26
CA GLU A 136 -18.22 -6.20 12.70
C GLU A 136 -17.35 -6.22 11.42
N ARG A 137 -17.46 -5.21 10.54
CA ARG A 137 -16.69 -5.13 9.29
C ARG A 137 -15.39 -4.33 9.41
N SER A 138 -14.53 -4.70 10.36
CA SER A 138 -13.26 -4.00 10.64
C SER A 138 -12.01 -4.77 10.13
N HIS A 139 -12.16 -5.66 9.16
CA HIS A 139 -11.00 -6.26 8.51
C HIS A 139 -10.58 -5.40 7.30
N GLU A 140 -9.87 -4.29 7.51
CA GLU A 140 -9.58 -3.32 6.44
C GLU A 140 -8.40 -3.72 5.54
N TYR A 141 -8.58 -3.59 4.22
CA TYR A 141 -7.61 -3.87 3.18
C TYR A 141 -7.80 -2.96 1.94
N PHE A 142 -6.83 -2.99 1.03
CA PHE A 142 -6.85 -2.28 -0.25
C PHE A 142 -7.09 -0.75 -0.14
N PRO A 143 -6.43 -0.03 0.79
CA PRO A 143 -6.65 1.41 0.92
C PRO A 143 -6.19 2.16 -0.33
N LYS A 144 -6.99 3.12 -0.81
CA LYS A 144 -6.63 4.08 -1.85
C LYS A 144 -7.17 5.46 -1.49
N LEU A 145 -6.28 6.45 -1.49
CA LEU A 145 -6.67 7.86 -1.38
C LEU A 145 -7.12 8.38 -2.74
N SER A 146 -8.14 9.24 -2.75
CA SER A 146 -8.50 10.00 -3.93
C SER A 146 -7.36 10.88 -4.41
N ASN A 147 -7.36 11.27 -5.68
CA ASN A 147 -6.33 12.14 -6.28
C ASN A 147 -6.16 13.52 -5.61
N ASP A 148 -7.14 13.97 -4.82
CA ASP A 148 -7.07 15.19 -4.00
C ASP A 148 -6.75 14.92 -2.52
N GLY A 149 -6.65 13.65 -2.11
CA GLY A 149 -6.32 13.22 -0.75
C GLY A 149 -7.45 13.38 0.27
N HIS A 150 -8.64 13.84 -0.13
CA HIS A 150 -9.74 14.13 0.79
C HIS A 150 -10.60 12.91 1.11
N TRP A 151 -10.51 11.84 0.32
CA TRP A 151 -11.31 10.63 0.49
C TRP A 151 -10.42 9.40 0.52
N LEU A 152 -10.76 8.45 1.39
CA LEU A 152 -10.23 7.10 1.37
C LEU A 152 -11.32 6.16 0.86
N VAL A 153 -10.96 5.28 -0.07
CA VAL A 153 -11.74 4.10 -0.43
C VAL A 153 -10.95 2.85 -0.03
N TRP A 154 -11.63 1.84 0.51
CA TRP A 154 -10.99 0.59 0.94
C TRP A 154 -11.99 -0.57 0.92
N GLY A 155 -11.49 -1.80 1.02
CA GLY A 155 -12.29 -2.98 1.26
C GLY A 155 -12.31 -3.34 2.74
N ALA A 156 -13.46 -3.74 3.30
CA ALA A 156 -13.50 -4.35 4.62
C ALA A 156 -14.47 -5.54 4.70
N ALA A 157 -14.06 -6.58 5.43
CA ALA A 157 -14.86 -7.79 5.63
C ALA A 157 -15.24 -7.98 7.10
N ALA A 158 -16.32 -8.74 7.35
CA ALA A 158 -16.73 -9.12 8.70
C ALA A 158 -15.81 -10.21 9.29
N GLU A 159 -15.37 -11.12 8.43
CA GLU A 159 -14.56 -12.27 8.78
C GLU A 159 -13.79 -12.76 7.55
N GLY A 160 -12.79 -13.61 7.78
CA GLY A 160 -11.92 -14.13 6.73
C GLY A 160 -10.77 -13.20 6.39
N HIS A 161 -9.64 -13.80 6.00
CA HIS A 161 -8.39 -13.09 5.68
C HIS A 161 -7.97 -13.24 4.21
N GLU A 162 -8.57 -14.21 3.52
CA GLU A 162 -8.19 -14.59 2.16
C GLU A 162 -8.70 -13.53 1.16
N HIS A 163 -7.77 -12.81 0.54
CA HIS A 163 -8.09 -11.66 -0.35
C HIS A 163 -9.07 -12.02 -1.49
N ASP A 164 -9.01 -13.25 -2.01
CA ASP A 164 -9.82 -13.69 -3.15
C ASP A 164 -11.14 -14.37 -2.75
N ARG A 165 -11.44 -14.46 -1.44
CA ARG A 165 -12.55 -15.27 -0.93
C ARG A 165 -13.36 -14.61 0.17
N ALA A 166 -12.73 -13.78 1.00
CA ALA A 166 -13.45 -13.10 2.07
C ALA A 166 -14.51 -12.15 1.49
N ASP A 167 -15.60 -11.96 2.22
CA ASP A 167 -16.71 -11.09 1.82
C ASP A 167 -16.35 -9.62 2.08
N TYR A 168 -15.39 -9.08 1.32
CA TYR A 168 -15.05 -7.66 1.37
C TYR A 168 -16.15 -6.84 0.72
N ASP A 169 -16.59 -5.77 1.38
CA ASP A 169 -17.33 -4.69 0.75
C ASP A 169 -16.44 -3.46 0.60
N ILE A 170 -16.82 -2.58 -0.32
CA ILE A 170 -16.17 -1.30 -0.51
C ILE A 170 -16.78 -0.25 0.41
N PHE A 171 -15.92 0.52 1.06
CA PHE A 171 -16.29 1.66 1.90
C PHE A 171 -15.62 2.93 1.40
N VAL A 172 -16.21 4.08 1.74
CA VAL A 172 -15.65 5.41 1.49
C VAL A 172 -15.74 6.27 2.75
N TRP A 173 -14.74 7.12 2.97
CA TRP A 173 -14.64 7.98 4.15
C TRP A 173 -13.97 9.30 3.81
N GLN A 174 -14.47 10.39 4.40
CA GLN A 174 -13.83 11.69 4.30
C GLN A 174 -12.68 11.77 5.31
N VAL A 175 -11.46 11.90 4.79
CA VAL A 175 -10.24 11.87 5.59
C VAL A 175 -10.26 12.95 6.68
N GLY A 176 -9.98 12.54 7.91
CA GLY A 176 -9.91 13.43 9.08
C GLY A 176 -11.23 13.60 9.86
N THR A 177 -12.34 13.04 9.36
CA THR A 177 -13.58 12.90 10.14
C THR A 177 -13.51 11.63 11.02
N PRO A 178 -14.38 11.41 12.02
CA PRO A 178 -14.42 10.12 12.74
C PRO A 178 -14.55 8.93 11.77
N ALA A 179 -13.80 7.83 11.99
CA ALA A 179 -13.88 6.64 11.14
C ALA A 179 -15.28 5.99 11.13
N SER A 180 -16.08 6.21 12.18
CA SER A 180 -17.50 5.82 12.25
C SER A 180 -18.38 6.49 11.21
N ASP A 181 -17.92 7.58 10.59
CA ASP A 181 -18.65 8.30 9.55
C ASP A 181 -18.43 7.68 8.16
N ALA A 182 -17.65 6.60 8.08
CA ALA A 182 -17.48 5.77 6.90
C ALA A 182 -18.83 5.28 6.34
N VAL A 183 -18.95 5.27 5.01
CA VAL A 183 -20.12 4.78 4.29
C VAL A 183 -19.76 3.51 3.54
N ARG A 184 -20.54 2.45 3.76
CA ARG A 184 -20.49 1.21 2.95
C ARG A 184 -21.17 1.45 1.59
N LEU A 185 -20.45 1.16 0.50
CA LEU A 185 -20.90 1.36 -0.87
C LEU A 185 -21.45 0.10 -1.53
N THR A 186 -20.94 -1.07 -1.17
CA THR A 186 -21.39 -2.37 -1.69
C THR A 186 -22.00 -3.24 -0.58
N HIS A 187 -22.92 -4.14 -0.94
CA HIS A 187 -23.69 -4.91 0.04
C HIS A 187 -23.90 -6.39 -0.33
N HIS A 188 -23.23 -6.84 -1.39
CA HIS A 188 -23.42 -8.19 -1.93
C HIS A 188 -22.49 -9.17 -1.22
N PRO A 189 -22.87 -10.44 -0.97
CA PRO A 189 -22.01 -11.45 -0.33
C PRO A 189 -20.83 -11.93 -1.22
N GLY A 190 -20.43 -11.12 -2.19
CA GLY A 190 -19.36 -11.42 -3.13
C GLY A 190 -18.11 -10.64 -2.72
N ASN A 191 -16.95 -11.12 -3.14
CA ASN A 191 -15.69 -10.44 -2.87
C ASN A 191 -15.58 -9.15 -3.71
N ASP A 192 -15.73 -7.98 -3.07
CA ASP A 192 -15.42 -6.69 -3.68
C ASP A 192 -14.03 -6.22 -3.22
N ASN A 193 -13.07 -6.14 -4.15
CA ASN A 193 -11.67 -5.86 -3.82
C ASN A 193 -11.02 -4.82 -4.75
N TRP A 194 -9.85 -4.33 -4.33
CA TRP A 194 -9.02 -3.36 -5.04
C TRP A 194 -9.77 -2.13 -5.60
N PRO A 195 -10.51 -1.39 -4.77
CA PRO A 195 -11.18 -0.18 -5.22
C PRO A 195 -10.16 0.90 -5.61
N ASP A 196 -10.60 1.82 -6.47
CA ASP A 196 -9.90 3.08 -6.75
C ASP A 196 -10.92 4.22 -6.79
N LEU A 197 -10.49 5.44 -6.47
CA LEU A 197 -11.36 6.61 -6.39
C LEU A 197 -10.70 7.83 -7.04
N TRP A 198 -11.36 8.38 -8.06
CA TRP A 198 -10.96 9.63 -8.68
C TRP A 198 -12.05 10.69 -8.51
N VAL A 199 -11.66 11.85 -8.02
CA VAL A 199 -12.49 13.03 -7.80
C VAL A 199 -12.15 14.05 -8.88
N ARG A 200 -13.18 14.43 -9.64
CA ARG A 200 -13.07 15.47 -10.66
C ARG A 200 -12.77 16.82 -10.01
N PRO A 201 -11.75 17.56 -10.47
CA PRO A 201 -11.55 18.94 -10.03
C PRO A 201 -12.84 19.76 -10.24
N GLY A 202 -13.16 20.61 -9.26
CA GLY A 202 -14.25 21.59 -9.40
C GLY A 202 -14.08 22.43 -10.67
N ARG A 203 -15.20 22.81 -11.29
CA ARG A 203 -15.19 23.73 -12.44
C ARG A 203 -14.84 25.14 -12.02
#